data_AF-A0A925Q7M0-F1
#
_entry.id   AF-A0A925Q7M0-F1
#
_cell.length_a   1.000
_cell.length_b   1.000
_cell.length_c   1.000
_cell.angle_alpha   90.00
_cell.angle_beta   90.00
_cell.angle_gamma   90.00
#
_symmetry.space_group_name_H-M   'P 1'
#
loop_
_entity.id
_entity.type
_entity.pdbx_description
1 polymer ?
#
loop_
_entity_poly.entity_id
_entity_poly.type
_entity_poly.pdbx_seq_one_letter_code
_entity_poly.pdbx_strand_id
1 'polypeptide(L)'
;DMKAGVTNVTVSYNHYRNSSRAGLIGSSDSDSANTNITFHHNWYENIEQRTPLLRHGLAHSYNNYFSNLSNSDMIHGINSRMGGRILVEGNYFRNSNNPLLASDDSASPGCWQTRSNFLDSISYDRSVGDGALVVPVISGGQFDSTCTVTVPYSYSLESATSMPTVIPANAGVGKIAP
;
A
#
# COMPACT_ATOMS: atom_id res chain seq x y z
N ASP A 1 -4.54 -4.93 11.65
CA ASP A 1 -5.75 -5.45 11.01
C ASP A 1 -6.98 -4.63 11.36
N MET A 2 -7.83 -4.36 10.38
CA MET A 2 -9.11 -3.66 10.47
C MET A 2 -10.16 -4.54 9.78
N LYS A 3 -11.20 -4.94 10.50
CA LYS A 3 -12.16 -5.95 10.06
C LYS A 3 -13.49 -5.77 10.79
N ALA A 4 -14.53 -6.44 10.30
CA ALA A 4 -15.85 -6.44 10.91
C ALA A 4 -16.49 -5.04 11.03
N GLY A 5 -16.39 -4.25 9.96
CA GLY A 5 -17.10 -2.97 9.83
C GLY A 5 -16.35 -1.75 10.40
N VAL A 6 -15.02 -1.82 10.50
CA VAL A 6 -14.21 -0.66 10.91
C VAL A 6 -14.24 0.42 9.83
N THR A 7 -14.51 1.65 10.22
CA THR A 7 -14.54 2.80 9.30
C THR A 7 -13.77 3.99 9.85
N ASN A 8 -13.26 4.85 8.96
CA ASN A 8 -12.64 6.14 9.27
C ASN A 8 -11.42 6.02 10.20
N VAL A 9 -10.39 5.30 9.73
CA VAL A 9 -9.14 5.09 10.48
C VAL A 9 -7.98 5.76 9.76
N THR A 10 -7.12 6.42 10.52
CA THR A 10 -5.80 6.88 10.06
C THR A 10 -4.72 6.08 10.75
N VAL A 11 -3.82 5.51 9.95
CA VAL A 11 -2.61 4.80 10.36
C VAL A 11 -1.43 5.62 9.89
N SER A 12 -0.74 6.29 10.82
CA SER A 12 0.31 7.24 10.44
C SER A 12 1.54 7.22 11.33
N TYR A 13 2.71 7.52 10.73
CA TYR A 13 4.00 7.61 11.43
C TYR A 13 4.38 6.33 12.20
N ASN A 14 3.91 5.17 11.74
CA ASN A 14 4.27 3.88 12.32
C ASN A 14 5.50 3.31 11.64
N HIS A 15 6.31 2.56 12.39
CA HIS A 15 7.41 1.76 11.85
C HIS A 15 7.07 0.28 11.96
N TYR A 16 6.65 -0.30 10.84
CA TYR A 16 6.47 -1.74 10.67
C TYR A 16 7.80 -2.33 10.23
N ARG A 17 8.30 -3.35 10.94
CA ARG A 17 9.60 -3.95 10.62
C ARG A 17 9.66 -5.46 10.78
N ASN A 18 10.39 -6.12 9.89
CA ASN A 18 10.82 -7.53 9.99
C ASN A 18 9.65 -8.48 10.31
N SER A 19 8.59 -8.40 9.52
CA SER A 19 7.37 -9.18 9.73
C SER A 19 6.78 -9.62 8.41
N SER A 20 6.14 -10.79 8.42
CA SER A 20 5.47 -11.30 7.23
C SER A 20 4.29 -10.42 6.81
N ARG A 21 3.49 -9.90 7.74
CA ARG A 21 2.23 -9.21 7.43
C ARG A 21 2.09 -7.91 8.21
N ALA A 22 1.84 -6.79 7.53
CA ALA A 22 1.67 -5.50 8.19
C ALA A 22 0.22 -5.06 8.42
N GLY A 23 -0.69 -5.30 7.46
CA GLY A 23 -2.06 -4.79 7.58
C GLY A 23 -3.08 -5.44 6.66
N LEU A 24 -4.16 -5.94 7.27
CA LEU A 24 -5.36 -6.41 6.61
C LEU A 24 -6.52 -5.40 6.76
N ILE A 25 -7.29 -5.20 5.69
CA ILE A 25 -8.62 -4.58 5.68
C ILE A 25 -9.62 -5.57 5.09
N GLY A 26 -10.55 -6.05 5.92
CA GLY A 26 -11.53 -7.08 5.56
C GLY A 26 -10.98 -8.49 5.76
N SER A 27 -11.53 -9.21 6.75
CA SER A 27 -11.04 -10.55 7.13
C SER A 27 -11.34 -11.65 6.11
N SER A 28 -12.32 -11.45 5.24
CA SER A 28 -12.76 -12.40 4.22
C SER A 28 -13.35 -11.66 3.02
N ASP A 29 -13.55 -12.38 1.91
CA ASP A 29 -14.22 -11.85 0.71
C ASP A 29 -15.67 -11.39 0.99
N SER A 30 -16.27 -11.79 2.12
CA SER A 30 -17.58 -11.35 2.59
C SER A 30 -17.55 -10.18 3.59
N ASP A 31 -16.38 -9.75 4.08
CA ASP A 31 -16.25 -8.65 5.06
C ASP A 31 -16.20 -7.28 4.35
N SER A 32 -17.38 -6.81 3.92
CA SER A 32 -17.54 -5.68 3.00
C SER A 32 -17.84 -4.32 3.65
N ALA A 33 -17.97 -4.28 4.98
CA ALA A 33 -18.39 -3.06 5.68
C ALA A 33 -17.23 -2.12 6.06
N ASN A 34 -15.97 -2.51 5.81
CA ASN A 34 -14.80 -1.70 6.15
C ASN A 34 -14.54 -0.62 5.09
N THR A 35 -14.28 0.64 5.47
CA THR A 35 -14.01 1.71 4.49
C THR A 35 -13.33 2.95 5.10
N ASN A 36 -12.88 3.87 4.26
CA ASN A 36 -12.23 5.14 4.63
C ASN A 36 -11.00 4.93 5.52
N ILE A 37 -10.05 4.13 5.05
CA ILE A 37 -8.80 3.84 5.79
C ILE A 37 -7.64 4.56 5.12
N THR A 38 -6.89 5.34 5.90
CA THR A 38 -5.76 6.12 5.42
C THR A 38 -4.46 5.60 6.01
N PHE A 39 -3.46 5.39 5.17
CA PHE A 39 -2.08 5.06 5.57
C PHE A 39 -1.17 6.17 5.08
N HIS A 40 -0.53 6.90 5.99
CA HIS A 40 0.45 7.89 5.59
C HIS A 40 1.67 7.99 6.47
N HIS A 41 2.80 8.32 5.87
CA HIS A 41 4.04 8.50 6.61
C HIS A 41 4.47 7.27 7.43
N ASN A 42 4.03 6.07 7.03
CA ASN A 42 4.48 4.85 7.66
C ASN A 42 5.77 4.35 6.99
N TRP A 43 6.63 3.73 7.79
CA TRP A 43 7.78 2.99 7.33
C TRP A 43 7.45 1.50 7.32
N TYR A 44 7.50 0.89 6.14
CA TYR A 44 7.44 -0.56 5.96
C TYR A 44 8.85 -1.07 5.66
N GLU A 45 9.56 -1.51 6.70
CA GLU A 45 10.93 -2.02 6.62
C GLU A 45 10.92 -3.55 6.59
N ASN A 46 11.34 -4.17 5.49
CA ASN A 46 11.43 -5.64 5.37
C ASN A 46 10.08 -6.32 5.74
N ILE A 47 9.02 -5.92 5.05
CA ILE A 47 7.69 -6.52 5.21
C ILE A 47 7.39 -7.40 4.01
N GLU A 48 7.06 -8.67 4.26
CA GLU A 48 6.83 -9.62 3.16
C GLU A 48 5.55 -9.33 2.39
N GLN A 49 4.47 -9.00 3.10
CA GLN A 49 3.17 -8.83 2.45
C GLN A 49 2.16 -7.95 3.22
N ARG A 50 1.08 -7.60 2.51
CA ARG A 50 -0.10 -6.92 3.04
C ARG A 50 0.23 -5.54 3.60
N THR A 51 0.58 -4.61 2.71
CA THR A 51 0.98 -3.24 3.09
C THR A 51 0.10 -2.11 2.48
N PRO A 52 -1.26 -2.19 2.49
CA PRO A 52 -2.12 -3.21 3.08
C PRO A 52 -2.68 -4.20 2.04
N LEU A 53 -3.33 -5.26 2.51
CA LEU A 53 -4.32 -6.02 1.75
C LEU A 53 -5.71 -5.40 2.01
N LEU A 54 -6.39 -4.98 0.96
CA LEU A 54 -7.70 -4.33 1.01
C LEU A 54 -8.77 -5.19 0.35
N ARG A 55 -9.88 -5.43 1.04
CA ARG A 55 -11.12 -5.91 0.44
C ARG A 55 -12.22 -4.85 0.51
N HIS A 56 -12.97 -4.67 -0.58
CA HIS A 56 -14.14 -3.80 -0.75
C HIS A 56 -13.93 -2.29 -0.57
N GLY A 57 -13.53 -1.84 0.61
CA GLY A 57 -13.59 -0.44 1.02
C GLY A 57 -12.78 0.56 0.21
N LEU A 58 -12.88 1.83 0.64
CA LEU A 58 -12.00 2.90 0.18
C LEU A 58 -10.77 2.97 1.08
N ALA A 59 -9.58 2.97 0.47
CA ALA A 59 -8.33 3.28 1.16
C ALA A 59 -7.53 4.39 0.46
N HIS A 60 -6.61 4.98 1.20
CA HIS A 60 -5.64 5.94 0.69
C HIS A 60 -4.27 5.64 1.28
N SER A 61 -3.28 5.45 0.42
CA SER A 61 -1.88 5.23 0.79
C SER A 61 -1.05 6.37 0.23
N TYR A 62 -0.54 7.25 1.09
CA TYR A 62 0.32 8.35 0.65
C TYR A 62 1.53 8.65 1.50
N ASN A 63 2.62 9.11 0.88
CA ASN A 63 3.87 9.45 1.56
C ASN A 63 4.36 8.35 2.52
N ASN A 64 4.18 7.08 2.17
CA ASN A 64 4.79 5.97 2.91
C ASN A 64 6.15 5.60 2.30
N TYR A 65 7.02 5.02 3.12
CA TYR A 65 8.31 4.48 2.68
C TYR A 65 8.31 2.96 2.81
N PHE A 66 8.34 2.28 1.68
CA PHE A 66 8.51 0.83 1.58
C PHE A 66 9.97 0.55 1.27
N SER A 67 10.65 -0.17 2.15
CA SER A 67 12.08 -0.39 2.05
C SER A 67 12.44 -1.80 2.46
N ASN A 68 12.83 -2.62 1.50
CA ASN A 68 13.37 -3.95 1.76
C ASN A 68 14.87 -4.03 1.44
N LEU A 69 15.54 -5.08 1.94
CA LEU A 69 16.95 -5.35 1.64
C LEU A 69 17.12 -5.87 0.21
N SER A 70 16.16 -6.66 -0.26
CA SER A 70 16.14 -7.23 -1.60
C SER A 70 14.72 -7.25 -2.17
N ASN A 71 14.59 -7.30 -3.50
CA ASN A 71 13.29 -7.45 -4.15
C ASN A 71 12.56 -8.72 -3.72
N SER A 72 13.28 -9.81 -3.43
CA SER A 72 12.69 -11.08 -2.99
C SER A 72 12.12 -11.06 -1.58
N ASP A 73 12.40 -10.02 -0.78
CA ASP A 73 11.88 -9.94 0.59
C ASP A 73 10.39 -9.63 0.61
N MET A 74 9.88 -8.88 -0.37
CA MET A 74 8.47 -8.59 -0.52
C MET A 74 7.85 -9.55 -1.54
N ILE A 75 6.78 -10.21 -1.17
CA ILE A 75 6.00 -11.06 -2.07
C ILE A 75 4.95 -10.20 -2.78
N HIS A 76 4.24 -9.37 -2.02
CA HIS A 76 3.33 -8.36 -2.56
C HIS A 76 3.14 -7.19 -1.58
N GLY A 77 2.99 -5.97 -2.08
CA GLY A 77 2.76 -4.80 -1.24
C GLY A 77 1.26 -4.53 -1.02
N ILE A 78 0.82 -3.42 -1.59
CA ILE A 78 -0.57 -2.99 -1.65
C ILE A 78 -1.34 -3.95 -2.56
N ASN A 79 -2.39 -4.57 -2.03
CA ASN A 79 -3.17 -5.56 -2.75
C ASN A 79 -4.67 -5.25 -2.63
N SER A 80 -5.25 -4.73 -3.72
CA SER A 80 -6.66 -4.32 -3.78
C SER A 80 -7.54 -5.45 -4.31
N ARG A 81 -8.52 -5.91 -3.53
CA ARG A 81 -9.32 -7.11 -3.82
C ARG A 81 -10.80 -6.82 -3.65
N MET A 82 -11.64 -7.67 -4.26
CA MET A 82 -13.09 -7.67 -4.06
C MET A 82 -13.73 -6.28 -4.22
N GLY A 83 -13.44 -5.59 -5.33
CA GLY A 83 -13.97 -4.24 -5.59
C GLY A 83 -13.38 -3.12 -4.71
N GLY A 84 -12.33 -3.42 -3.94
CA GLY A 84 -11.51 -2.46 -3.21
C GLY A 84 -11.06 -1.30 -4.09
N ARG A 85 -11.06 -0.08 -3.56
CA ARG A 85 -10.58 1.11 -4.26
C ARG A 85 -9.52 1.79 -3.44
N ILE A 86 -8.33 1.97 -4.00
CA ILE A 86 -7.23 2.63 -3.30
C ILE A 86 -6.60 3.75 -4.11
N LEU A 87 -6.40 4.90 -3.48
CA LEU A 87 -5.55 5.96 -4.01
C LEU A 87 -4.11 5.74 -3.50
N VAL A 88 -3.13 5.67 -4.39
CA VAL A 88 -1.72 5.37 -4.07
C VAL A 88 -0.83 6.48 -4.61
N GLU A 89 -0.37 7.39 -3.75
CA GLU A 89 0.34 8.58 -4.20
C GLU A 89 1.51 9.04 -3.34
N GLY A 90 2.56 9.60 -3.95
CA GLY A 90 3.69 10.15 -3.19
C GLY A 90 4.48 9.13 -2.35
N ASN A 91 4.27 7.83 -2.56
CA ASN A 91 4.98 6.78 -1.82
C ASN A 91 6.35 6.50 -2.47
N TYR A 92 7.32 6.06 -1.66
CA TYR A 92 8.61 5.58 -2.15
C TYR A 92 8.70 4.07 -1.96
N PHE A 93 8.90 3.34 -3.06
CA PHE A 93 9.08 1.89 -3.07
C PHE A 93 10.53 1.56 -3.38
N ARG A 94 11.27 1.00 -2.41
CA ARG A 94 12.63 0.52 -2.55
C ARG A 94 12.69 -0.98 -2.48
N ASN A 95 13.31 -1.64 -3.46
CA ASN A 95 13.51 -3.09 -3.47
C ASN A 95 12.18 -3.83 -3.19
N SER A 96 11.15 -3.51 -3.97
CA SER A 96 9.80 -4.04 -3.74
C SER A 96 9.35 -4.88 -4.93
N ASN A 97 9.10 -6.16 -4.70
CA ASN A 97 8.45 -7.02 -5.68
C ASN A 97 6.91 -7.00 -5.48
N ASN A 98 6.20 -6.87 -6.60
CA ASN A 98 4.75 -6.65 -6.65
C ASN A 98 4.22 -5.58 -5.67
N PRO A 99 4.78 -4.35 -5.65
CA PRO A 99 4.44 -3.31 -4.67
C PRO A 99 2.97 -2.87 -4.71
N LEU A 100 2.33 -3.00 -5.87
CA LEU A 100 0.92 -2.72 -6.12
C LEU A 100 0.36 -3.76 -7.08
N LEU A 101 -0.73 -4.41 -6.71
CA LEU A 101 -1.49 -5.36 -7.54
C LEU A 101 -2.97 -5.43 -7.11
N ALA A 102 -3.80 -6.11 -7.89
CA ALA A 102 -5.16 -6.47 -7.48
C ALA A 102 -5.42 -7.97 -7.62
N SER A 103 -5.73 -8.55 -6.46
CA SER A 103 -6.04 -9.97 -6.21
C SER A 103 -4.97 -10.95 -6.67
N ASP A 104 -4.58 -11.85 -5.77
CA ASP A 104 -3.70 -13.02 -5.96
C ASP A 104 -4.28 -14.23 -5.19
N ASP A 105 -5.49 -14.13 -4.65
CA ASP A 105 -6.15 -15.20 -3.89
C ASP A 105 -7.67 -14.96 -3.65
N SER A 106 -8.27 -13.94 -4.29
CA SER A 106 -9.69 -13.57 -4.15
C SER A 106 -10.40 -13.68 -5.50
N ALA A 107 -11.70 -13.96 -5.48
CA ALA A 107 -12.49 -14.21 -6.69
C ALA A 107 -12.61 -13.02 -7.65
N SER A 108 -12.33 -11.79 -7.19
CA SER A 108 -12.42 -10.58 -8.01
C SER A 108 -11.36 -9.56 -7.63
N PRO A 109 -10.82 -8.80 -8.61
CA PRO A 109 -9.87 -7.73 -8.34
C PRO A 109 -10.56 -6.52 -7.70
N GLY A 110 -9.78 -5.71 -7.00
CA GLY A 110 -10.11 -4.30 -6.77
C GLY A 110 -9.54 -3.43 -7.90
N CYS A 111 -9.38 -2.14 -7.63
CA CYS A 111 -8.74 -1.19 -8.53
C CYS A 111 -7.95 -0.14 -7.74
N TRP A 112 -7.19 0.68 -8.48
CA TRP A 112 -6.39 1.76 -7.91
C TRP A 112 -6.36 2.98 -8.83
N GLN A 113 -6.14 4.14 -8.20
CA GLN A 113 -5.62 5.32 -8.85
C GLN A 113 -4.23 5.64 -8.27
N THR A 114 -3.30 6.05 -9.12
CA THR A 114 -1.89 6.28 -8.77
C THR A 114 -1.43 7.65 -9.24
N ARG A 115 -0.51 8.28 -8.51
CA ARG A 115 0.25 9.45 -9.00
C ARG A 115 1.49 9.73 -8.15
N SER A 116 2.53 10.27 -8.77
CA SER A 116 3.71 10.82 -8.09
C SER A 116 4.42 9.86 -7.13
N ASN A 117 4.39 8.54 -7.38
CA ASN A 117 5.17 7.59 -6.58
C ASN A 117 6.63 7.57 -7.06
N PHE A 118 7.56 7.13 -6.22
CA PHE A 118 8.95 6.89 -6.64
C PHE A 118 9.23 5.38 -6.61
N LEU A 119 9.70 4.86 -7.74
CA LEU A 119 9.93 3.43 -7.96
C LEU A 119 11.43 3.17 -8.05
N ASP A 120 12.02 2.76 -6.94
CA ASP A 120 13.45 2.50 -6.78
C ASP A 120 13.69 0.99 -6.71
N SER A 121 14.10 0.38 -7.83
CA SER A 121 14.31 -1.06 -7.92
C SER A 121 13.05 -1.84 -7.52
N ILE A 122 12.05 -1.86 -8.41
CA ILE A 122 10.87 -2.71 -8.23
C ILE A 122 10.86 -3.85 -9.26
N SER A 123 10.17 -4.94 -8.93
CA SER A 123 9.97 -6.06 -9.84
C SER A 123 8.53 -6.57 -9.79
N TYR A 124 8.16 -7.39 -10.77
CA TYR A 124 6.91 -8.14 -10.77
C TYR A 124 7.19 -9.60 -11.09
N ASP A 125 7.22 -10.45 -10.07
CA ASP A 125 7.23 -11.91 -10.20
C ASP A 125 5.83 -12.47 -9.96
N ARG A 126 5.34 -13.28 -10.91
CA ARG A 126 3.99 -13.87 -10.91
C ARG A 126 3.89 -15.17 -10.10
N SER A 127 4.92 -15.53 -9.34
CA SER A 127 4.99 -16.76 -8.54
C SER A 127 4.09 -16.77 -7.28
N VAL A 128 3.33 -15.70 -7.02
CA VAL A 128 2.41 -15.58 -5.88
C VAL A 128 1.03 -16.14 -6.25
N GLY A 129 0.46 -17.03 -5.41
CA GLY A 129 -0.88 -17.65 -5.43
C GLY A 129 -1.76 -17.41 -6.66
N ASP A 130 -2.12 -18.48 -7.40
CA ASP A 130 -2.94 -18.48 -8.64
C ASP A 130 -2.60 -17.39 -9.71
N GLY A 131 -1.55 -16.59 -9.50
CA GLY A 131 -1.24 -15.37 -10.25
C GLY A 131 -2.07 -14.16 -9.82
N ALA A 132 -1.44 -12.99 -9.78
CA ALA A 132 -2.17 -11.73 -9.64
C ALA A 132 -3.15 -11.52 -10.82
N LEU A 133 -4.41 -11.18 -10.54
CA LEU A 133 -5.43 -10.92 -11.57
C LEU A 133 -5.12 -9.63 -12.34
N VAL A 134 -4.57 -8.61 -11.67
CA VAL A 134 -4.14 -7.36 -12.29
C VAL A 134 -2.82 -6.87 -11.70
N VAL A 135 -1.88 -6.53 -12.58
CA VAL A 135 -0.62 -5.84 -12.27
C VAL A 135 -0.52 -4.57 -13.11
N PRO A 136 0.08 -3.48 -12.59
CA PRO A 136 0.17 -2.23 -13.32
C PRO A 136 1.15 -2.30 -14.50
N VAL A 137 0.84 -1.54 -15.55
CA VAL A 137 1.82 -1.17 -16.57
C VAL A 137 2.66 -0.02 -16.02
N ILE A 138 3.99 -0.16 -16.10
CA ILE A 138 4.90 0.91 -15.69
C ILE A 138 5.28 1.73 -16.91
N SER A 139 4.95 3.02 -16.89
CA SER A 139 5.29 3.97 -17.96
C SER A 139 5.76 5.29 -17.36
N GLY A 140 6.84 5.86 -17.90
CA GLY A 140 7.42 7.10 -17.38
C GLY A 140 7.83 7.02 -15.89
N GLY A 141 8.17 5.83 -15.40
CA GLY A 141 8.51 5.61 -13.99
C GLY A 141 7.30 5.67 -13.03
N GLN A 142 6.08 5.52 -13.53
CA GLN A 142 4.85 5.49 -12.73
C GLN A 142 4.02 4.24 -13.04
N PHE A 143 3.24 3.79 -12.05
CA PHE A 143 2.14 2.85 -12.26
C PHE A 143 1.01 3.52 -13.03
N ASP A 144 0.40 2.81 -13.97
CA ASP A 144 -0.88 3.21 -14.55
C ASP A 144 -2.02 3.14 -13.51
N SER A 145 -3.12 3.84 -13.80
CA SER A 145 -4.34 3.81 -12.99
C SER A 145 -5.39 2.93 -13.66
N THR A 146 -6.08 2.11 -12.87
CA THR A 146 -7.14 1.21 -13.35
C THR A 146 -8.54 1.75 -13.10
N CYS A 147 -8.69 2.73 -12.22
CA CYS A 147 -9.94 3.43 -11.97
C CYS A 147 -9.71 4.86 -11.46
N THR A 148 -10.80 5.58 -11.16
CA THR A 148 -10.75 6.87 -10.46
C THR A 148 -11.12 6.69 -8.99
N VAL A 149 -10.32 7.27 -8.10
CA VAL A 149 -10.49 7.21 -6.64
C VAL A 149 -10.38 8.62 -6.07
N THR A 150 -11.38 9.02 -5.29
CA THR A 150 -11.43 10.31 -4.61
C THR A 150 -11.53 10.10 -3.10
N VAL A 151 -10.82 10.91 -2.32
CA VAL A 151 -10.86 10.88 -0.85
C VAL A 151 -11.60 12.11 -0.30
N PRO A 152 -12.37 11.98 0.80
CA PRO A 152 -13.27 13.03 1.26
C PRO A 152 -12.61 14.04 2.22
N TYR A 153 -11.30 14.26 2.12
CA TYR A 153 -10.55 15.14 3.01
C TYR A 153 -9.39 15.81 2.29
N SER A 154 -8.90 16.91 2.88
CA SER A 154 -7.72 17.63 2.41
C SER A 154 -6.45 17.09 3.06
N TYR A 155 -5.35 17.11 2.33
CA TYR A 155 -4.03 16.68 2.76
C TYR A 155 -2.97 17.37 1.88
N SER A 156 -1.75 17.44 2.39
CA SER A 156 -0.58 17.89 1.62
C SER A 156 0.24 16.68 1.21
N LEU A 157 0.69 16.68 -0.04
CA LEU A 157 1.56 15.64 -0.57
C LEU A 157 3.00 16.14 -0.60
N GLU A 158 3.90 15.44 0.08
CA GLU A 158 5.34 15.65 -0.04
C GLU A 158 5.90 14.93 -1.27
N SER A 159 7.06 15.35 -1.75
CA SER A 159 7.76 14.65 -2.83
C SER A 159 8.07 13.22 -2.40
N ALA A 160 7.72 12.23 -3.20
CA ALA A 160 8.07 10.84 -2.90
C ALA A 160 9.58 10.66 -2.64
N THR A 161 10.44 11.40 -3.34
CA THR A 161 11.90 11.34 -3.17
C THR A 161 12.40 11.81 -1.79
N SER A 162 11.61 12.54 -1.00
CA SER A 162 12.00 12.93 0.37
C SER A 162 11.74 11.82 1.39
N MET A 163 10.92 10.82 1.07
CA MET A 163 10.48 9.78 2.01
C MET A 163 11.64 8.98 2.65
N PRO A 164 12.74 8.64 1.94
CA PRO A 164 13.90 7.99 2.57
C PRO A 164 14.59 8.84 3.65
N THR A 165 14.32 10.14 3.73
CA THR A 165 14.84 11.03 4.77
C THR A 165 13.76 11.36 5.81
N VAL A 166 12.58 11.77 5.35
CA VAL A 166 11.47 12.22 6.22
C VAL A 166 10.96 11.08 7.10
N ILE A 167 10.81 9.87 6.54
CA ILE A 167 10.20 8.76 7.27
C ILE A 167 11.14 8.21 8.36
N PRO A 168 12.43 7.93 8.10
CA PRO A 168 13.35 7.51 9.16
C PRO A 168 13.56 8.56 10.25
N ALA A 169 13.32 9.84 10.00
CA ALA A 169 13.37 10.88 11.03
C ALA A 169 12.11 10.89 11.92
N ASN A 170 10.93 10.61 11.35
CA ASN A 170 9.65 10.92 12.01
C ASN A 170 8.77 9.72 12.37
N ALA A 171 8.96 8.55 11.74
CA ALA A 171 8.14 7.37 12.02
C ALA A 171 8.73 6.48 13.13
N GLY A 172 7.86 5.99 14.01
CA GLY A 172 8.19 5.05 15.09
C GLY A 172 8.23 5.65 16.49
N VAL A 173 8.51 4.78 17.47
CA VAL A 173 8.49 5.14 18.89
C VAL A 173 9.54 6.21 19.21
N GLY A 174 9.17 7.18 20.06
CA GLY A 174 10.08 8.23 20.52
C GLY A 174 10.21 9.42 19.59
N LYS A 175 9.51 9.43 18.45
CA LYS A 175 9.45 10.54 17.50
C LYS A 175 8.06 11.17 17.60
N ILE A 176 7.98 12.27 18.35
CA ILE A 176 6.72 12.88 18.81
C ILE A 176 6.51 14.31 18.30
N ALA A 177 7.40 14.82 17.47
CA ALA A 177 7.23 16.08 16.75
C ALA A 177 7.62 15.86 15.27
N PRO A 178 6.83 16.37 14.31
CA PRO A 178 7.27 16.50 12.93
C PRO A 178 8.34 17.59 12.77
#